data_AF-A0A1Y4UE74-F1
#
_entry.id   AF-A0A1Y4UE74-F1
#
_cell.length_a   1.000
_cell.length_b   1.000
_cell.length_c   1.000
_cell.angle_alpha   90.00
_cell.angle_beta   90.00
_cell.angle_gamma   90.00
#
_symmetry.space_group_name_H-M   'P 1'
#
loop_
_entity.id
_entity.type
_entity.pdbx_description
1 polymer ?
#
loop_
_entity_poly.entity_id
_entity_poly.type
_entity_poly.pdbx_seq_one_letter_code
_entity_poly.pdbx_strand_id
1 'polypeptide(L)'
;MNEEYRKQRYTVWLTKEAIDKSDSAVIIKNFTNRSDFIEKAIHFYSGYIYQEQHSEILSDVIVESMEGIIKALENRFGKLLFKIAVEMAKLEQMLAAINEMDDETIERLHKRCVDEVKKINGIIKMEDAVKYQRRKD
;
A
#
# COMPACT_ATOMS: atom_id res chain seq x y z
N MET A 1 -5.93 -46.56 9.33
CA MET A 1 -4.95 -47.45 8.69
C MET A 1 -3.73 -46.59 8.40
N ASN A 2 -2.65 -46.77 9.16
CA ASN A 2 -1.42 -46.00 8.99
C ASN A 2 -0.74 -46.44 7.70
N GLU A 3 -0.96 -45.71 6.60
CA GLU A 3 -0.06 -45.80 5.45
C GLU A 3 1.23 -45.07 5.81
N GLU A 4 2.22 -45.84 6.22
CA GLU A 4 3.60 -45.39 6.32
C GLU A 4 4.05 -44.97 4.90
N TYR A 5 4.04 -43.66 4.63
CA TYR A 5 4.54 -43.08 3.38
C TYR A 5 6.05 -43.36 3.25
N ARG A 6 6.42 -44.55 2.78
CA ARG A 6 7.82 -44.89 2.52
C ARG A 6 8.24 -44.12 1.26
N LYS A 7 9.15 -43.16 1.43
CA LYS A 7 9.75 -42.41 0.31
C LYS A 7 10.23 -43.40 -0.75
N GLN A 8 9.77 -43.22 -1.99
CA GLN A 8 10.17 -44.06 -3.12
C GLN A 8 11.42 -43.48 -3.78
N ARG A 9 12.43 -44.34 -4.03
CA ARG A 9 13.64 -43.93 -4.76
C ARG A 9 13.40 -44.09 -6.26
N TYR A 10 13.53 -42.98 -6.99
CA TYR A 10 13.51 -42.96 -8.44
C TYR A 10 14.70 -42.14 -8.96
N THR A 11 15.16 -42.45 -10.17
CA THR A 11 16.34 -41.81 -10.77
C THR A 11 15.89 -40.86 -11.87
N VAL A 12 16.43 -39.64 -11.88
CA VAL A 12 16.15 -38.61 -12.88
C VAL A 12 17.45 -38.08 -13.47
N TRP A 13 17.37 -37.63 -14.72
CA TRP A 13 18.45 -36.89 -15.37
C TRP A 13 18.21 -35.40 -15.20
N LEU A 14 19.16 -34.70 -14.59
CA LEU A 14 19.13 -33.26 -14.36
C LEU A 14 20.37 -32.62 -14.98
N THR A 15 20.24 -31.37 -15.41
CA THR A 15 21.40 -30.58 -15.84
C THR A 15 22.32 -30.32 -14.65
N LYS A 16 23.61 -30.11 -14.93
CA LYS A 16 24.60 -29.74 -13.90
C LYS A 16 24.16 -28.51 -13.12
N GLU A 17 23.65 -27.50 -13.82
CA GLU A 17 23.13 -26.27 -13.20
C GLU A 17 21.98 -26.55 -12.22
N ALA A 18 21.04 -27.44 -12.56
CA ALA A 18 19.93 -27.78 -11.67
C ALA A 18 20.41 -28.53 -10.41
N ILE A 19 21.44 -29.37 -10.55
CA ILE A 19 22.08 -30.04 -9.41
C ILE A 19 22.78 -29.01 -8.52
N ASP A 20 23.57 -28.11 -9.09
CA ASP A 20 24.30 -27.07 -8.36
C ASP A 20 23.35 -26.12 -7.61
N LYS A 21 22.23 -25.74 -8.25
CA LYS A 21 21.15 -24.95 -7.61
C LYS A 21 20.50 -25.72 -6.45
N SER A 22 20.23 -27.01 -6.64
CA SER A 22 19.65 -27.85 -5.60
C SER A 22 20.59 -27.97 -4.39
N ASP A 23 21.89 -28.11 -4.61
CA ASP A 23 22.89 -28.21 -3.55
C ASP A 23 23.05 -26.89 -2.80
N SER A 24 23.10 -25.77 -3.54
CA SER A 24 23.15 -24.42 -2.97
C SER A 24 21.92 -24.13 -2.12
N ALA A 25 20.72 -24.53 -2.58
CA ALA A 25 19.47 -24.31 -1.86
C ALA A 25 19.42 -25.03 -0.51
N VAL A 26 19.98 -26.24 -0.42
CA VAL A 26 20.07 -26.99 0.84
C VAL A 26 20.85 -26.20 1.89
N ILE A 27 21.96 -25.58 1.48
CA ILE A 27 22.82 -24.78 2.36
C ILE A 27 22.14 -23.46 2.77
N ILE A 28 21.50 -22.76 1.83
CA ILE A 28 20.92 -21.42 2.06
C ILE A 28 19.64 -21.48 2.91
N LYS A 29 18.82 -22.52 2.75
CA LYS A 29 17.47 -22.61 3.35
C LYS A 29 17.33 -23.69 4.42
N ASN A 30 18.45 -24.28 4.86
CA ASN A 30 18.51 -25.27 5.94
C ASN A 30 17.61 -26.50 5.69
N PHE A 31 17.59 -27.00 4.45
CA PHE A 31 16.89 -28.26 4.15
C PHE A 31 17.69 -29.45 4.70
N THR A 32 16.99 -30.52 5.09
CA THR A 32 17.65 -31.68 5.70
C THR A 32 18.56 -32.41 4.71
N ASN A 33 18.16 -32.48 3.44
CA ASN A 33 18.93 -33.08 2.36
C ASN A 33 18.35 -32.67 1.00
N ARG A 34 19.05 -33.05 -0.07
CA ARG A 34 18.63 -32.79 -1.46
C ARG A 34 17.22 -33.29 -1.77
N SER A 35 16.84 -34.46 -1.24
CA SER A 35 15.51 -35.04 -1.48
C SER A 35 14.40 -34.19 -0.85
N ASP A 36 14.62 -33.61 0.33
CA ASP A 36 13.66 -32.70 0.99
C ASP A 36 13.44 -31.41 0.17
N PHE A 37 14.50 -30.85 -0.39
CA PHE A 37 14.39 -29.71 -1.32
C PHE A 37 13.64 -30.10 -2.60
N ILE A 38 14.01 -31.21 -3.25
CA ILE A 38 13.41 -31.66 -4.51
C ILE A 38 11.92 -31.98 -4.32
N GLU A 39 11.55 -32.65 -3.23
CA GLU A 39 10.16 -32.99 -2.89
C GLU A 39 9.30 -31.73 -2.73
N LYS A 40 9.79 -30.74 -1.97
CA LYS A 40 9.10 -29.44 -1.83
C LYS A 40 9.03 -28.68 -3.15
N ALA A 41 10.07 -28.73 -3.98
CA ALA A 41 10.07 -28.09 -5.30
C ALA A 41 9.04 -28.73 -6.24
N ILE A 42 8.90 -30.06 -6.21
CA ILE A 42 7.86 -30.79 -6.97
C ILE A 42 6.47 -30.39 -6.50
N HIS A 43 6.21 -30.36 -5.19
CA HIS A 43 4.92 -29.90 -4.67
C HIS A 43 4.63 -28.44 -5.03
N PHE A 44 5.62 -27.57 -4.94
CA PHE A 44 5.49 -26.16 -5.30
C PHE A 44 5.16 -26.01 -6.79
N TYR A 45 5.93 -26.64 -7.68
CA TYR A 45 5.72 -26.51 -9.12
C TYR A 45 4.46 -27.22 -9.60
N SER A 46 4.09 -28.35 -8.98
CA SER A 46 2.80 -28.98 -9.22
C SER A 46 1.66 -28.06 -8.79
N GLY A 47 1.77 -27.45 -7.60
CA GLY A 47 0.81 -26.44 -7.12
C GLY A 47 0.71 -25.23 -8.04
N TYR A 48 1.82 -24.77 -8.62
CA TYR A 48 1.87 -23.73 -9.63
C TYR A 48 1.14 -24.14 -10.92
N ILE A 49 1.38 -25.35 -11.45
CA ILE A 49 0.69 -25.89 -12.64
C ILE A 49 -0.81 -26.06 -12.38
N TYR A 50 -1.21 -26.56 -11.21
CA TYR A 50 -2.62 -26.66 -10.82
C TYR A 50 -3.25 -25.27 -10.59
N GLN A 51 -2.46 -24.30 -10.12
CA GLN A 51 -2.86 -22.89 -10.06
C GLN A 51 -2.98 -22.27 -11.45
N GLU A 52 -2.15 -22.57 -12.45
CA GLU A 52 -2.34 -22.04 -13.80
C GLU A 52 -3.73 -22.37 -14.39
N GLN A 53 -4.41 -23.42 -13.92
CA GLN A 53 -5.80 -23.75 -14.28
C GLN A 53 -6.87 -22.94 -13.50
N HIS A 54 -6.53 -22.28 -12.39
CA HIS A 54 -7.45 -21.56 -11.49
C HIS A 54 -6.96 -20.16 -11.03
N SER A 55 -5.80 -19.71 -11.51
CA SER A 55 -5.08 -18.50 -11.10
C SER A 55 -5.81 -17.24 -11.52
N GLU A 56 -6.49 -17.27 -12.68
CA GLU A 56 -7.35 -16.17 -13.13
C GLU A 56 -8.43 -15.86 -12.08
N ILE A 57 -9.12 -16.89 -11.57
CA ILE A 57 -10.18 -16.73 -10.55
C ILE A 57 -9.62 -16.19 -9.23
N LEU A 58 -8.46 -16.69 -8.76
CA LEU A 58 -7.88 -16.21 -7.51
C LEU A 58 -7.37 -14.77 -7.64
N SER A 59 -6.80 -14.41 -8.78
CA SER A 59 -6.39 -13.04 -9.09
C SER A 59 -7.60 -12.11 -9.15
N ASP A 60 -8.68 -12.51 -9.81
CA ASP A 60 -9.89 -11.71 -9.96
C ASP A 60 -10.60 -11.47 -8.62
N VAL A 61 -10.70 -12.48 -7.76
CA VAL A 61 -11.29 -12.32 -6.42
C VAL A 61 -10.47 -11.38 -5.55
N ILE A 62 -9.14 -11.40 -5.67
CA ILE A 62 -8.27 -10.47 -4.95
C ILE A 62 -8.47 -9.04 -5.47
N VAL A 63 -8.51 -8.86 -6.79
CA VAL A 63 -8.74 -7.55 -7.43
C VAL A 63 -10.11 -7.00 -7.03
N GLU A 64 -11.18 -7.80 -7.12
CA GLU A 64 -12.54 -7.40 -6.74
C GLU A 64 -12.62 -7.04 -5.25
N SER A 65 -11.95 -7.80 -4.38
CA SER A 65 -11.85 -7.50 -2.96
C SER A 65 -11.10 -6.18 -2.70
N MET A 66 -10.00 -5.94 -3.43
CA MET A 66 -9.24 -4.69 -3.34
C MET A 66 -10.07 -3.50 -3.82
N GLU A 67 -10.77 -3.61 -4.94
CA GLU A 67 -11.70 -2.59 -5.44
C GLU A 67 -12.82 -2.30 -4.45
N GLY A 68 -13.38 -3.34 -3.83
CA GLY A 68 -14.38 -3.21 -2.78
C GLY A 68 -13.88 -2.44 -1.56
N ILE A 69 -12.65 -2.75 -1.10
CA ILE A 69 -11.99 -2.03 0.00
C ILE A 69 -11.73 -0.58 -0.38
N ILE A 70 -11.18 -0.31 -1.57
CA ILE A 70 -10.90 1.04 -2.05
C ILE A 70 -12.20 1.86 -2.11
N LYS A 71 -13.27 1.31 -2.70
CA LYS A 71 -14.56 1.98 -2.79
C LYS A 71 -15.18 2.26 -1.41
N ALA A 72 -15.03 1.34 -0.45
CA ALA A 72 -15.48 1.56 0.92
C ALA A 72 -14.67 2.68 1.61
N LEU A 73 -13.36 2.72 1.39
CA LEU A 73 -12.48 3.76 1.90
C LEU A 73 -12.79 5.13 1.27
N GLU A 74 -12.95 5.21 -0.06
CA GLU A 74 -13.33 6.45 -0.76
C GLU A 74 -14.63 7.03 -0.22
N ASN A 75 -15.66 6.20 -0.04
CA ASN A 75 -16.94 6.62 0.54
C ASN A 75 -16.80 7.12 1.97
N ARG A 76 -15.99 6.44 2.79
CA ARG A 76 -15.73 6.85 4.18
C ARG A 76 -14.93 8.14 4.22
N PHE A 77 -13.90 8.28 3.39
CA PHE A 77 -13.11 9.50 3.29
C PHE A 77 -13.95 10.68 2.82
N GLY A 78 -14.81 10.51 1.80
CA GLY A 78 -15.73 11.56 1.36
C GLY A 78 -16.62 12.06 2.49
N LYS A 79 -17.21 11.17 3.29
CA LYS A 79 -18.02 11.53 4.46
C LYS A 79 -17.22 12.27 5.55
N LEU A 80 -16.00 11.83 5.82
CA LEU A 80 -15.13 12.47 6.83
C LEU A 80 -14.64 13.84 6.35
N LEU A 81 -14.20 13.96 5.10
CA LEU A 81 -13.81 15.22 4.48
C LEU A 81 -14.96 16.22 4.48
N PHE A 82 -16.19 15.78 4.20
CA PHE A 82 -17.37 16.64 4.30
C PHE A 82 -17.58 17.15 5.74
N LYS A 83 -17.51 16.29 6.75
CA LYS A 83 -17.64 16.71 8.16
C LYS A 83 -16.55 17.70 8.56
N ILE A 84 -15.30 17.46 8.16
CA ILE A 84 -14.19 18.38 8.39
C ILE A 84 -14.45 19.72 7.69
N ALA A 85 -14.88 19.71 6.43
CA ALA A 85 -15.21 20.93 5.68
C ALA A 85 -16.31 21.76 6.37
N VAL A 86 -17.34 21.10 6.93
CA VAL A 86 -18.39 21.78 7.71
C VAL A 86 -17.81 22.45 8.96
N GLU A 87 -16.97 21.78 9.73
CA GLU A 87 -16.34 22.40 10.91
C GLU A 87 -15.35 23.51 10.54
N MET A 88 -14.59 23.34 9.44
CA MET A 88 -13.70 24.39 8.91
C MET A 88 -14.49 25.63 8.47
N ALA A 89 -15.62 25.47 7.79
CA ALA A 89 -16.47 26.59 7.38
C ALA A 89 -17.03 27.35 8.60
N LYS A 90 -17.41 26.65 9.68
CA LYS A 90 -17.82 27.30 10.94
C LYS A 90 -16.68 28.11 11.55
N LEU A 91 -15.47 27.55 11.61
CA LEU A 91 -14.29 28.24 12.12
C LEU A 91 -13.97 29.49 11.28
N GLU A 92 -14.01 29.37 9.95
CA GLU A 92 -13.77 30.48 9.02
C GLU A 92 -14.78 31.61 9.24
N GLN A 93 -16.08 31.29 9.33
CA GLN A 93 -17.13 32.28 9.58
C GLN A 93 -17.00 32.95 10.96
N MET A 94 -16.69 32.18 12.01
CA MET A 94 -16.44 32.74 13.34
C MET A 94 -15.22 33.68 13.34
N LEU A 95 -14.14 33.32 12.66
CA LEU A 95 -12.94 34.15 12.55
C LEU A 95 -13.20 35.44 11.75
N ALA A 96 -13.92 35.34 10.63
CA ALA A 96 -14.29 36.50 9.82
C ALA A 96 -15.16 37.48 10.64
N ALA A 97 -16.14 36.96 11.39
CA ALA A 97 -17.00 37.77 12.26
C ALA A 97 -16.23 38.43 13.42
N ILE A 98 -15.33 37.71 14.08
CA ILE A 98 -14.56 38.23 15.23
C ILE A 98 -13.56 39.31 14.80
N ASN A 99 -12.97 39.19 13.61
CA ASN A 99 -11.92 40.09 13.14
C ASN A 99 -12.45 41.15 12.15
N GLU A 100 -13.76 41.23 11.94
CA GLU A 100 -14.41 42.18 11.01
C GLU A 100 -13.73 42.17 9.62
N MET A 101 -13.39 40.98 9.13
CA MET A 101 -12.63 40.82 7.89
C MET A 101 -13.46 41.23 6.68
N ASP A 102 -12.89 42.06 5.80
CA ASP A 102 -13.50 42.42 4.52
C ASP A 102 -13.16 41.41 3.41
N ASP A 103 -13.95 41.44 2.34
CA ASP A 103 -13.81 40.54 1.20
C ASP A 103 -12.43 40.66 0.54
N GLU A 104 -11.86 41.87 0.47
CA GLU A 104 -10.55 42.12 -0.11
C GLU A 104 -9.43 41.43 0.69
N THR A 105 -9.50 41.51 2.03
CA THR A 105 -8.53 40.84 2.90
C THR A 105 -8.62 39.31 2.77
N ILE A 106 -9.84 38.76 2.71
CA ILE A 106 -10.05 37.32 2.53
C ILE A 106 -9.53 36.85 1.17
N GLU A 107 -9.81 37.58 0.09
CA GLU A 107 -9.33 37.24 -1.25
C GLU A 107 -7.80 37.25 -1.32
N ARG A 108 -7.17 38.27 -0.73
CA ARG A 108 -5.70 38.35 -0.66
C ARG A 108 -5.10 37.20 0.14
N LEU A 109 -5.72 36.84 1.27
CA LEU A 109 -5.29 35.70 2.08
C LEU A 109 -5.44 34.38 1.31
N HIS A 110 -6.56 34.19 0.60
CA HIS A 110 -6.80 33.00 -0.22
C HIS A 110 -5.74 32.82 -1.30
N LYS A 111 -5.48 33.86 -2.12
CA LYS A 111 -4.46 33.82 -3.17
C LYS A 111 -3.10 33.42 -2.61
N ARG A 112 -2.70 34.02 -1.49
CA ARG A 112 -1.44 33.70 -0.82
C ARG A 112 -1.40 32.24 -0.34
N CYS A 113 -2.44 31.77 0.33
CA CYS A 113 -2.48 30.39 0.82
C CYS A 113 -2.40 29.38 -0.33
N VAL A 114 -3.06 29.64 -1.45
CA VAL A 114 -2.97 28.80 -2.67
C VAL A 114 -1.54 28.77 -3.20
N ASP A 115 -0.88 29.92 -3.30
CA ASP A 115 0.50 30.01 -3.79
C ASP A 115 1.50 29.34 -2.83
N GLU A 116 1.29 29.48 -1.52
CA GLU A 116 2.10 28.84 -0.49
C GLU A 116 1.98 27.31 -0.59
N VAL A 117 0.76 26.79 -0.66
CA VAL A 117 0.47 25.35 -0.82
C VAL A 117 1.11 24.78 -2.08
N LYS A 118 1.02 25.50 -3.21
CA LYS A 118 1.69 25.10 -4.47
C LYS A 118 3.20 25.05 -4.31
N LYS A 119 3.79 26.04 -3.64
CA LYS A 119 5.24 26.14 -3.45
C LYS A 119 5.80 25.04 -2.52
N ILE A 120 5.02 24.60 -1.54
CA ILE A 120 5.44 23.63 -0.52
C ILE A 120 4.88 22.21 -0.77
N ASN A 121 4.30 21.95 -1.95
CA ASN A 121 3.67 20.68 -2.32
C ASN A 121 2.66 20.17 -1.27
N GLY A 122 1.84 21.06 -0.71
CA GLY A 122 0.79 20.71 0.26
C GLY A 122 1.24 20.62 1.72
N ILE A 123 2.53 20.77 2.03
CA ILE A 123 3.04 20.73 3.42
C ILE A 123 2.98 22.11 4.08
N ILE A 124 1.85 22.45 4.70
CA ILE A 124 1.67 23.74 5.41
C ILE A 124 2.36 23.70 6.77
N LYS A 125 3.24 24.68 7.05
CA LYS A 125 3.94 24.84 8.34
C LYS A 125 3.48 26.09 9.07
N MET A 126 3.08 25.92 10.33
CA MET A 126 2.59 27.03 11.16
C MET A 126 3.68 28.06 11.45
N GLU A 127 4.94 27.65 11.58
CA GLU A 127 6.06 28.56 11.81
C GLU A 127 6.23 29.55 10.66
N ASP A 128 5.99 29.10 9.42
CA ASP A 128 6.11 29.94 8.23
C ASP A 128 4.94 30.92 8.12
N ALA A 129 3.73 30.49 8.48
CA ALA A 129 2.58 31.39 8.64
C ALA A 129 2.83 32.47 9.71
N VAL A 130 3.35 32.09 10.88
CA VAL A 130 3.65 33.02 11.99
C VAL A 130 4.75 34.01 11.59
N LYS A 131 5.83 33.54 10.97
CA LYS A 131 6.91 34.42 10.48
C LYS A 131 6.36 35.47 9.54
N TYR A 132 5.47 35.10 8.63
CA TYR A 132 4.86 36.06 7.71
C TYR A 132 4.01 37.08 8.46
N GLN A 133 3.08 36.66 9.33
CA GLN A 133 2.19 37.60 10.03
C GLN A 133 2.94 38.57 10.95
N ARG A 134 4.17 38.20 11.35
CA ARG A 134 5.06 39.04 12.16
C ARG A 134 6.05 39.88 11.34
N ARG A 135 6.15 39.68 10.03
CA ARG A 135 6.86 40.62 9.15
C ARG A 135 6.01 41.88 9.06
N LYS A 136 6.26 42.83 9.97
CA LYS A 136 5.83 44.21 9.80
C LYS A 136 6.54 44.77 8.56
N ASP A 137 5.80 45.57 7.79
CA ASP A 137 6.40 46.65 7.00
C ASP A 137 7.03 47.69 7.95
#